data_AF-A0A7Z9SD38-F1
#
_entry.id   AF-A0A7Z9SD38-F1
#
_cell.length_a   1.000
_cell.length_b   1.000
_cell.length_c   1.000
_cell.angle_alpha   90.00
_cell.angle_beta   90.00
_cell.angle_gamma   90.00
#
_symmetry.space_group_name_H-M   'P 1'
#
loop_
_entity.id
_entity.type
_entity.pdbx_description
1 polymer ?
#
loop_
_entity_poly.entity_id
_entity_poly.type
_entity_poly.pdbx_seq_one_letter_code
_entity_poly.pdbx_strand_id
1 'polypeptide(L)' 'MDGFCSELGDVNLTATVDIFDLFALSDFQSEPNSIQINESCADINGDNEINIFDVVGLVNMILNDSE' A
#
# COMPACT_ATOMS: atom_id res chain seq x y z
N MET A 1 1.63 3.41 17.18
CA MET A 1 0.68 2.86 16.20
C MET A 1 1.41 1.74 15.52
N ASP A 2 1.46 0.63 16.22
CA ASP A 2 1.99 -0.66 15.83
C ASP A 2 0.81 -1.43 15.24
N GLY A 3 0.28 -0.88 14.13
CA GLY A 3 -0.78 -1.53 13.37
C GLY A 3 -0.17 -2.68 12.59
N PHE A 4 -0.69 -3.87 12.85
CA PHE A 4 -0.36 -5.05 12.06
C PHE A 4 -0.99 -4.92 10.68
N CYS A 5 -0.29 -5.40 9.66
CA CYS A 5 -0.84 -5.56 8.33
C CYS A 5 -2.09 -6.43 8.42
N SER A 6 -3.28 -5.85 8.23
CA SER A 6 -4.53 -6.61 8.28
C SER A 6 -4.66 -7.48 7.03
N GLU A 7 -4.28 -6.93 5.89
CA GLU A 7 -4.19 -7.58 4.58
C GLU A 7 -3.17 -6.86 3.68
N LEU A 8 -2.71 -7.55 2.64
CA LEU A 8 -1.80 -6.97 1.64
C LEU A 8 -2.46 -5.74 1.00
N GLY A 9 -1.75 -4.62 0.89
CA GLY A 9 -2.31 -3.37 0.39
C GLY A 9 -2.90 -2.42 1.45
N ASP A 10 -3.05 -2.83 2.72
CA ASP A 10 -3.44 -1.93 3.84
C ASP A 10 -2.21 -1.13 4.30
N VAL A 11 -1.75 -0.25 3.41
CA VAL A 11 -0.49 0.49 3.54
C VAL A 11 -0.59 1.54 4.66
N ASN A 12 -1.78 2.10 4.90
CA ASN A 12 -2.03 3.13 5.91
C ASN A 12 -2.61 2.61 7.24
N LEU A 13 -2.82 1.29 7.37
CA LEU A 13 -3.26 0.61 8.60
C LEU A 13 -4.65 1.02 9.08
N THR A 14 -5.57 1.24 8.13
CA THR A 14 -6.97 1.55 8.41
C THR A 14 -7.89 0.34 8.39
N ALA A 15 -7.33 -0.85 8.12
CA ALA A 15 -8.04 -2.13 8.00
C ALA A 15 -9.02 -2.21 6.83
N THR A 16 -8.81 -1.38 5.81
CA THR A 16 -9.50 -1.40 4.51
C THR A 16 -8.49 -1.11 3.43
N VAL A 17 -8.52 -1.86 2.32
CA VAL A 17 -7.73 -1.54 1.13
C VAL A 17 -8.53 -0.67 0.18
N ASP A 18 -8.19 0.62 0.09
CA ASP A 18 -8.87 1.57 -0.78
C ASP A 18 -7.94 2.61 -1.42
N ILE A 19 -8.53 3.64 -2.03
CA ILE A 19 -7.76 4.70 -2.71
C ILE A 19 -6.84 5.49 -1.77
N PHE A 20 -7.11 5.51 -0.46
CA PHE A 20 -6.26 6.18 0.51
C PHE A 20 -4.96 5.41 0.78
N ASP A 21 -4.93 4.09 0.58
CA ASP A 21 -3.68 3.31 0.58
C ASP A 21 -2.82 3.65 -0.62
N LEU A 22 -3.45 3.84 -1.79
CA LEU A 22 -2.75 4.25 -3.00
C LEU A 22 -2.08 5.62 -2.83
N PHE A 23 -2.77 6.58 -2.21
CA PHE A 23 -2.17 7.87 -1.90
C PHE A 23 -1.01 7.74 -0.93
N ALA A 24 -1.14 6.97 0.15
CA ALA A 24 -0.06 6.75 1.10
C ALA A 24 1.18 6.13 0.44
N LEU A 25 1.00 5.15 -0.44
CA LEU A 25 2.09 4.51 -1.18
C LEU A 25 2.75 5.44 -2.21
N SER A 26 1.97 6.26 -2.90
CA SER A 26 2.48 7.26 -3.86
C SER A 26 3.27 8.38 -3.16
N ASP A 27 2.79 8.83 -2.00
CA ASP A 27 3.44 9.87 -1.21
C ASP A 27 4.77 9.36 -0.62
N PHE A 28 4.80 8.12 -0.14
CA PHE A 28 6.03 7.47 0.33
C PHE A 28 7.13 7.43 -0.75
N GLN A 29 6.77 7.15 -2.01
CA GLN A 29 7.74 7.15 -3.12
C GLN A 29 8.23 8.54 -3.51
N SER A 30 7.36 9.55 -3.40
CA SER A 30 7.70 10.92 -3.80
C SER A 30 8.55 11.61 -2.73
N GLU A 31 8.20 11.40 -1.46
CA GLU A 31 8.86 12.00 -0.30
C GLU A 31 9.01 10.95 0.82
N PRO A 32 10.03 10.09 0.74
CA PRO A 32 10.28 9.10 1.78
C PRO A 32 10.40 9.75 3.16
N ASN A 33 9.72 9.19 4.17
CA ASN A 33 9.58 9.68 5.56
C ASN A 33 8.57 10.80 5.81
N SER A 34 7.86 11.31 4.80
CA SER A 34 6.76 12.28 4.99
C SER A 34 5.53 11.66 5.65
N ILE A 35 5.34 10.35 5.46
CA ILE A 35 4.28 9.53 6.01
C ILE A 35 4.87 8.22 6.56
N GLN A 36 4.20 7.63 7.55
CA GLN A 36 4.51 6.29 8.02
C GLN A 36 3.60 5.30 7.30
N ILE A 37 4.19 4.30 6.65
CA ILE A 37 3.48 3.20 5.99
C ILE A 37 3.92 1.87 6.59
N ASN A 38 3.14 0.82 6.37
CA ASN A 38 3.60 -0.54 6.64
C ASN A 38 4.26 -1.14 5.39
N GLU A 39 5.60 -1.22 5.40
CA GLU A 39 6.38 -1.76 4.29
C GLU A 39 6.00 -3.22 3.94
N SER A 40 5.58 -4.01 4.92
CA SER A 40 5.14 -5.40 4.70
C SER A 40 3.79 -5.51 3.98
N CYS A 41 2.95 -4.48 4.05
CA CYS A 41 1.73 -4.39 3.25
C CYS A 41 1.94 -3.72 1.89
N ALA A 42 3.05 -3.00 1.73
CA ALA A 42 3.35 -2.18 0.58
C ALA A 42 4.08 -2.91 -0.55
N ASP A 43 4.81 -3.99 -0.24
CA ASP A 43 5.40 -4.91 -1.24
C ASP A 43 4.32 -5.86 -1.78
N ILE A 44 3.56 -5.36 -2.75
CA ILE A 44 2.35 -6.01 -3.26
C ILE A 44 2.70 -7.12 -4.26
N ASN A 45 3.81 -6.96 -5.00
CA ASN A 45 4.24 -7.97 -5.96
C ASN A 45 5.18 -9.04 -5.35
N GLY A 46 5.65 -8.84 -4.12
CA GLY A 46 6.50 -9.77 -3.36
C GLY A 46 7.95 -9.82 -3.81
N ASP A 47 8.46 -8.77 -4.45
CA ASP A 47 9.84 -8.70 -4.97
C ASP A 47 10.85 -8.11 -3.96
N ASN A 48 10.38 -7.67 -2.79
CA ASN A 48 11.12 -6.99 -1.72
C ASN A 48 11.58 -5.57 -2.07
N GLU A 49 11.07 -4.97 -3.13
CA GLU A 49 11.21 -3.55 -3.42
C GLU A 49 9.84 -2.87 -3.27
N ILE A 50 9.83 -1.61 -2.80
CA ILE A 50 8.62 -0.78 -2.79
C ILE A 50 8.79 0.27 -3.88
N ASN A 51 8.15 0.05 -5.03
CA ASN A 51 8.30 0.88 -6.22
C ASN A 51 6.98 1.04 -6.98
N ILE A 52 7.06 1.52 -8.22
CA ILE A 52 5.88 1.79 -9.05
C ILE A 52 5.09 0.52 -9.42
N PHE A 53 5.72 -0.66 -9.38
CA PHE A 53 5.03 -1.92 -9.64
C PHE A 53 4.06 -2.30 -8.53
N ASP A 54 4.34 -1.92 -7.28
CA ASP A 54 3.41 -2.11 -6.17
C ASP A 54 2.18 -1.21 -6.30
N VAL A 55 2.37 0.04 -6.76
CA VAL A 55 1.27 0.97 -7.07
C VAL A 55 0.35 0.37 -8.13
N VAL A 56 0.91 -0.21 -9.18
CA VAL A 56 0.13 -0.90 -10.22
C VAL A 56 -0.60 -2.11 -9.63
N GLY A 57 0.05 -2.87 -8.75
CA GLY A 57 -0.56 -3.97 -8.01
C GLY A 57 -1.76 -3.52 -7.19
N LEU A 58 -1.60 -2.45 -6.40
CA LEU A 58 -2.65 -1.89 -5.55
C LEU A 58 -3.85 -1.38 -6.34
N VAL A 59 -3.61 -0.68 -7.45
CA VAL A 59 -4.67 -0.25 -8.37
C VAL A 59 -5.46 -1.46 -8.88
N ASN A 60 -4.78 -2.53 -9.28
CA ASN A 60 -5.45 -3.74 -9.73
C ASN A 60 -6.27 -4.41 -8.61
N MET A 61 -5.79 -4.40 -7.37
CA MET A 61 -6.55 -4.92 -6.23
C MET A 61 -7.85 -4.12 -6.03
N ILE A 62 -7.75 -2.80 -5.91
CA ILE A 62 -8.90 -1.89 -5.70
C ILE A 62 -9.94 -2.02 -6.82
N LEU A 63 -9.49 -2.12 -8.08
CA LEU A 63 -10.40 -2.23 -9.22
C LEU A 63 -11.07 -3.61 -9.33
N ASN A 64 -10.43 -4.66 -8.82
CA ASN A 64 -10.96 -6.03 -8.89
C ASN A 64 -11.77 -6.42 -7.64
N ASP A 65 -11.73 -5.64 -6.56
CA ASP A 65 -12.52 -5.86 -5.33
C ASP A 65 -14.01 -5.52 -5.50
N SER A 66 -14.43 -5.20 -6.74
CA SER A 66 -15.79 -4.78 -7.10
C SER A 66 -16.73 -5.92 -7.55
N GLU A 67 -16.34 -7.19 -7.40
CA GLU A 67 -17.11 -8.37 -7.87
C GLU A 67 -17.65 -9.26 -6.74
#